data_AF-D2REK0-F1
#
_entry.id   AF-D2REK0-F1
#
_cell.length_a   1.000
_cell.length_b   1.000
_cell.length_c   1.000
_cell.angle_alpha   90.00
_cell.angle_beta   90.00
_cell.angle_gamma   90.00
#
_symmetry.space_group_name_H-M   'P 1'
#
loop_
_entity.id
_entity.type
_entity.pdbx_description
1 polymer ?
#
loop_
_entity_poly.entity_id
_entity_poly.type
_entity_poly.pdbx_seq_one_letter_code
_entity_poly.pdbx_strand_id
1 'polypeptide(L)' 'MKVEVFDDKRSFGHTVAGAVSFFMPIVFVIFIFYEIVEHIYKAGKEKPANFLGDIVEYLFGLGATALAVRMIL' A
#
# COMPACT_ATOMS: atom_id res chain seq x y z
N MET A 1 18.74 3.22 -4.92
CA MET A 1 17.51 2.96 -5.70
C MET A 1 16.50 4.00 -5.28
N LYS A 2 15.95 4.80 -6.21
CA LYS A 2 14.92 5.80 -5.90
C LYS A 2 13.57 5.08 -5.79
N VAL A 3 12.85 5.30 -4.70
CA VAL A 3 11.48 4.79 -4.49
C VAL A 3 10.54 5.88 -4.98
N GLU A 4 9.67 5.54 -5.93
CA GLU A 4 8.66 6.44 -6.45
C GLU A 4 7.33 6.07 -5.81
N VAL A 5 6.63 7.08 -5.31
CA VAL A 5 5.44 6.95 -4.47
C VAL A 5 4.42 7.93 -5.02
N PHE A 6 3.16 7.51 -5.15
CA PHE A 6 2.08 8.25 -5.79
C PHE A 6 2.35 8.61 -7.25
N ASP A 7 3.03 7.74 -7.98
CA ASP A 7 3.43 8.00 -9.37
C ASP A 7 2.29 7.71 -10.37
N ASP A 8 1.27 6.92 -9.96
CA ASP A 8 0.16 6.57 -10.84
C ASP A 8 -1.20 6.54 -10.13
N LYS A 9 -2.31 6.57 -10.88
CA LYS A 9 -3.66 6.55 -10.26
C LYS A 9 -3.93 5.28 -9.45
N ARG A 10 -3.22 4.20 -9.78
CA ARG A 10 -3.29 2.93 -9.06
C ARG A 10 -2.74 3.04 -7.64
N SER A 11 -1.73 3.89 -7.44
CA SER A 11 -1.11 4.20 -6.14
C SER A 11 -2.12 4.69 -5.09
N PHE A 12 -3.11 5.47 -5.54
CA PHE A 12 -4.16 5.95 -4.66
C PHE A 12 -5.01 4.79 -4.09
N GLY A 13 -5.15 3.70 -4.87
CA GLY A 13 -5.84 2.48 -4.42
C GLY A 13 -5.14 1.82 -3.24
N HIS A 14 -3.81 1.79 -3.22
CA HIS A 14 -3.01 1.21 -2.13
C HIS A 14 -3.19 2.01 -0.83
N THR A 15 -3.17 3.34 -0.91
CA THR A 15 -3.48 4.21 0.24
C THR A 15 -4.90 4.02 0.76
N VAL A 16 -5.91 3.93 -0.12
CA VAL A 16 -7.28 3.65 0.31
C VAL A 16 -7.38 2.27 0.96
N ALA A 17 -6.73 1.25 0.39
CA ALA A 17 -6.68 -0.09 0.98
C ALA A 17 -6.06 -0.07 2.39
N GLY A 18 -4.99 0.71 2.58
CA GLY A 18 -4.37 0.97 3.87
C GLY A 18 -5.36 1.56 4.88
N ALA A 19 -6.09 2.60 4.49
CA ALA A 19 -7.10 3.24 5.33
C ALA A 19 -8.24 2.29 5.71
N VAL A 20 -8.77 1.54 4.74
CA VAL A 20 -9.85 0.57 4.96
C VAL A 20 -9.39 -0.58 5.88
N SER A 21 -8.12 -0.98 5.79
CA SER A 21 -7.58 -2.06 6.61
C SER A 21 -7.57 -1.79 8.11
N PHE A 22 -7.56 -0.50 8.50
CA PHE A 22 -7.72 -0.10 9.89
C PHE A 22 -9.02 -0.63 10.49
N PHE A 23 -10.11 -0.62 9.70
CA PHE A 23 -11.43 -1.11 10.10
C PHE A 23 -11.65 -2.59 9.75
N MET A 24 -10.99 -3.08 8.70
CA MET A 24 -11.10 -4.46 8.22
C MET A 24 -9.71 -5.09 8.05
N PRO A 25 -9.11 -5.67 9.11
CA PRO A 25 -7.75 -6.22 9.06
C PRO A 25 -7.50 -7.27 7.98
N ILE A 26 -8.56 -7.97 7.51
CA ILE A 26 -8.45 -8.92 6.40
C ILE A 26 -7.94 -8.29 5.09
N VAL A 27 -8.18 -6.99 4.89
CA VAL A 27 -7.70 -6.25 3.72
C VAL A 27 -6.17 -6.24 3.66
N PHE A 28 -5.49 -6.22 4.81
CA PHE A 28 -4.03 -6.32 4.87
C PHE A 28 -3.52 -7.64 4.28
N VAL A 29 -4.17 -8.74 4.67
CA VAL A 29 -3.81 -10.08 4.19
C VAL A 29 -3.98 -10.13 2.67
N ILE A 30 -5.14 -9.71 2.17
CA ILE A 30 -5.42 -9.68 0.73
C ILE A 30 -4.40 -8.81 -0.01
N PHE A 31 -4.10 -7.63 0.52
CA PHE A 31 -3.15 -6.69 -0.07
C PHE A 31 -1.73 -7.27 -0.16
N ILE A 32 -1.19 -7.83 0.92
CA ILE A 32 0.17 -8.40 0.90
C ILE A 32 0.27 -9.57 -0.08
N PHE A 33 -0.71 -10.47 -0.13
CA PHE A 33 -0.69 -11.57 -1.09
C PHE A 33 -0.78 -11.06 -2.53
N TYR A 34 -1.64 -10.08 -2.78
CA TYR A 34 -1.76 -9.43 -4.08
C TYR A 34 -0.42 -8.82 -4.53
N GLU A 35 0.24 -8.03 -3.67
CA GLU A 35 1.52 -7.38 -3.99
C GLU A 35 2.66 -8.38 -4.18
N ILE A 36 2.72 -9.45 -3.39
CA ILE A 36 3.73 -10.51 -3.57
C ILE A 36 3.54 -11.21 -4.93
N VAL A 37 2.29 -11.55 -5.28
CA VAL A 37 1.99 -12.18 -6.57
C VAL A 37 2.30 -11.22 -7.72
N GLU A 38 1.95 -9.94 -7.61
CA GLU A 38 2.28 -8.92 -8.60
C GLU A 38 3.80 -8.76 -8.76
N HIS A 39 4.55 -8.69 -7.66
CA HIS A 39 6.00 -8.58 -7.66
C HIS A 39 6.67 -9.78 -8.34
N ILE A 40 6.20 -11.00 -8.06
CA ILE A 40 6.73 -12.22 -8.70
C ILE A 40 6.39 -12.22 -10.20
N TYR A 41 5.15 -11.89 -10.56
CA TYR A 41 4.71 -11.91 -11.96
C TYR A 41 5.42 -10.85 -12.82
N LYS A 42 5.77 -9.72 -12.19
CA LYS A 42 6.52 -8.63 -12.80
C LYS A 42 8.03 -8.70 -12.55
N ALA A 43 8.52 -9.78 -11.95
CA ALA A 43 9.94 -9.95 -11.68
C ALA A 43 10.75 -9.86 -12.98
N GLY A 44 11.77 -8.99 -12.98
CA GLY A 44 12.60 -8.70 -14.16
C GLY A 44 11.97 -7.74 -15.19
N LYS A 45 10.71 -7.35 -15.03
CA LYS A 45 10.02 -6.35 -15.87
C LYS A 45 9.92 -4.98 -15.20
N GLU A 46 9.71 -4.97 -13.88
CA GLU A 46 9.64 -3.75 -13.08
C GLU A 46 10.72 -3.69 -12.00
N LYS A 47 11.00 -2.47 -11.53
CA LYS A 47 11.99 -2.25 -10.47
C LYS A 47 11.40 -2.71 -9.13
N PRO A 48 12.18 -3.36 -8.26
CA PRO A 48 11.76 -3.66 -6.89
C PRO A 48 11.34 -2.43 -6.08
N ALA A 49 11.76 -1.23 -6.52
CA ALA A 49 11.32 0.05 -5.98
C ALA A 49 9.80 0.26 -6.04
N ASN A 50 9.11 -0.28 -7.06
CA ASN A 50 7.67 -0.12 -7.22
C ASN A 50 6.93 -0.85 -6.10
N PHE A 51 7.24 -2.13 -5.90
CA PHE A 51 6.71 -2.92 -4.79
C PHE A 51 6.92 -2.25 -3.43
N LEU A 52 8.11 -1.69 -3.21
CA LEU A 52 8.37 -0.95 -1.97
C LEU A 52 7.54 0.34 -1.87
N GLY A 53 7.35 1.04 -2.99
CA GLY A 53 6.44 2.19 -3.10
C GLY A 53 5.01 1.83 -2.72
N ASP A 54 4.47 0.74 -3.28
CA ASP A 54 3.11 0.26 -3.02
C ASP A 54 2.90 -0.07 -1.53
N ILE A 55 3.89 -0.71 -0.89
CA ILE A 55 3.89 -0.95 0.56
C ILE A 55 3.89 0.37 1.35
N VAL A 56 4.71 1.36 0.95
CA VAL A 56 4.75 2.67 1.62
C VAL A 56 3.41 3.40 1.50
N GLU A 57 2.77 3.36 0.34
CA GLU A 57 1.46 3.99 0.09
C GLU A 57 0.36 3.37 0.95
N TYR A 58 0.37 2.05 1.08
CA TYR A 58 -0.53 1.34 1.97
C TYR A 58 -0.31 1.72 3.43
N LEU A 59 0.95 1.68 3.89
CA LEU A 59 1.30 2.04 5.27
C LEU A 59 0.96 3.49 5.58
N PHE A 60 1.12 4.39 4.60
CA PHE A 60 0.72 5.79 4.72
C PHE A 60 -0.79 5.91 4.97
N GLY A 61 -1.62 5.22 4.18
CA GLY A 61 -3.07 5.24 4.37
C GLY A 61 -3.52 4.69 5.73
N LEU A 62 -2.94 3.56 6.15
CA LEU A 62 -3.19 2.97 7.47
C LEU A 62 -2.77 3.91 8.60
N GLY A 63 -1.55 4.46 8.52
CA GLY A 63 -0.99 5.35 9.53
C GLY A 63 -1.74 6.68 9.64
N ALA A 64 -2.07 7.30 8.50
CA ALA A 64 -2.87 8.52 8.45
C ALA A 64 -4.26 8.30 9.07
N THR A 65 -4.90 7.16 8.78
CA THR A 65 -6.20 6.80 9.35
C THR A 65 -6.10 6.58 10.86
N ALA A 66 -5.09 5.85 11.32
CA ALA A 66 -4.86 5.61 12.74
C ALA A 66 -4.65 6.93 13.52
N LEU A 67 -3.87 7.87 12.96
CA LEU A 67 -3.67 9.20 13.54
C LEU A 67 -4.97 10.01 13.55
N ALA A 68 -5.71 10.04 12.44
CA ALA A 68 -6.96 10.79 12.34
C ALA A 68 -8.01 10.28 13.34
N VAL A 69 -8.18 8.96 13.43
CA VAL A 69 -9.07 8.33 14.41
C VAL A 69 -8.66 8.73 15.82
N ARG A 70 -7.37 8.66 16.16
CA ARG A 70 -6.85 9.01 17.49
C ARG A 70 -6.99 10.49 17.85
N MET A 71 -7.04 11.38 16.86
CA MET A 71 -7.21 12.82 17.09
C MET A 71 -8.69 13.21 17.24
N ILE A 72 -9.61 12.44 16.65
CA ILE A 72 -11.04 12.75 16.60
C ILE A 72 -11.84 12.01 17.69
N LEU A 73 -11.42 10.78 18.03
CA LEU A 73 -12.06 9.89 19.01
C LEU A 73 -11.12 9.61 20.19
#